data_AF-A0AAD3UPA0-F1
#
_entry.id   AF-A0AAD3UPA0-F1
#
_cell.length_a   1.000
_cell.length_b   1.000
_cell.length_c   1.000
_cell.angle_alpha   90.00
_cell.angle_beta   90.00
_cell.angle_gamma   90.00
#
_symmetry.space_group_name_H-M   'P 1'
#
loop_
_entity.id
_entity.type
_entity.pdbx_description
1 polymer ?
#
loop_
_entity_poly.entity_id
_entity_poly.type
_entity_poly.pdbx_seq_one_letter_code
_entity_poly.pdbx_strand_id
1 'polypeptide(L)'
;MLTGQKKKFADVLMKGSNQTQSAIAAGYSEKTAKIKGSQLAKDKDVRAYMERVTSISEPAPVEERAQEKREVEPQLEKPVRYEDPIEVMKKIMNDNILLDPKLSLEAAAKLAPYVCQKIAEPGKKAAKNEAAKRAVGKFGSMAPPKLVVNNKG
;
A
#
# COMPACT_ATOMS: atom_id res chain seq x y z
N MET A 1 -23.91 14.78 12.44
CA MET A 1 -24.19 13.82 11.34
C MET A 1 -23.69 14.42 10.03
N LEU A 2 -22.89 13.66 9.28
CA LEU A 2 -22.30 14.08 8.02
C LEU A 2 -23.34 14.04 6.88
N THR A 3 -23.83 15.22 6.47
CA THR A 3 -24.80 15.38 5.38
C THR A 3 -24.12 15.36 4.01
N GLY A 4 -24.90 15.16 2.93
CA GLY A 4 -24.37 15.19 1.56
C GLY A 4 -23.71 16.51 1.19
N GLN A 5 -24.27 17.65 1.63
CA GLN A 5 -23.67 18.97 1.40
C GLN A 5 -22.35 19.15 2.17
N LYS A 6 -22.25 18.63 3.40
CA LYS A 6 -21.02 18.66 4.20
C LYS A 6 -19.88 17.87 3.56
N LYS A 7 -20.19 16.72 2.96
CA LYS A 7 -19.21 15.93 2.18
C LYS A 7 -18.71 16.70 0.97
N LYS A 8 -19.61 17.23 0.14
CA LYS A 8 -19.25 18.03 -1.04
C LYS A 8 -18.39 19.24 -0.68
N PHE A 9 -18.73 19.93 0.40
CA PHE A 9 -17.92 21.04 0.92
C PHE A 9 -16.49 20.58 1.25
N ALA A 10 -16.35 19.49 2.00
CA ALA A 10 -15.05 18.94 2.34
C ALA A 10 -14.26 18.49 1.09
N ASP A 11 -14.90 17.79 0.16
CA ASP A 11 -14.24 17.31 -1.07
C ASP A 11 -13.69 18.48 -1.92
N VAL A 12 -14.45 19.57 -2.04
CA VAL A 12 -14.02 20.77 -2.78
C VAL A 12 -12.93 21.54 -2.01
N LEU A 13 -13.00 21.56 -0.68
CA LEU A 13 -11.97 22.16 0.17
C LEU A 13 -10.65 21.38 0.09
N MET A 14 -10.71 20.05 0.10
CA MET A 14 -9.53 19.17 -0.07
C MET A 14 -8.90 19.32 -1.46
N LYS A 15 -9.68 19.71 -2.47
CA LYS A 15 -9.18 20.05 -3.82
C LYS A 15 -8.47 21.41 -3.89
N GLY A 16 -8.36 22.14 -2.79
CA GLY A 16 -7.62 23.41 -2.71
C GLY A 16 -8.46 24.68 -2.93
N SER A 17 -9.79 24.58 -2.97
CA SER A 17 -10.67 25.76 -3.05
C SER A 17 -10.74 26.53 -1.74
N ASN A 18 -11.09 27.82 -1.79
CA ASN A 18 -11.37 28.62 -0.59
C ASN A 18 -12.70 28.20 0.06
N GLN A 19 -12.85 28.36 1.38
CA GLN A 19 -14.05 28.01 2.15
C GLN A 19 -15.34 28.63 1.58
N THR A 20 -15.29 29.88 1.12
CA THR A 20 -16.43 30.54 0.47
C THR A 20 -16.82 29.83 -0.83
N GLN A 21 -15.85 29.56 -1.69
CA GLN A 21 -16.07 28.89 -2.98
C GLN A 21 -16.51 27.44 -2.78
N SER A 22 -15.94 26.74 -1.81
CA SER A 22 -16.36 25.38 -1.43
C SER A 22 -17.81 25.34 -0.95
N ALA A 23 -18.27 26.36 -0.23
CA ALA A 23 -19.67 26.44 0.19
C ALA A 23 -20.62 26.70 -1.00
N ILE A 24 -20.24 27.58 -1.93
CA ILE A 24 -21.02 27.82 -3.16
C ILE A 24 -21.11 26.52 -3.98
N ALA A 25 -19.98 25.85 -4.20
CA ALA A 25 -19.91 24.58 -4.92
C ALA A 25 -20.69 23.45 -4.24
N ALA A 26 -20.78 23.47 -2.90
CA ALA A 26 -21.59 22.53 -2.13
C ALA A 26 -23.11 22.82 -2.19
N GLY A 27 -23.52 23.93 -2.81
CA GLY A 27 -24.92 24.32 -3.00
C GLY A 27 -25.45 25.29 -1.95
N TYR A 28 -24.59 25.97 -1.18
CA TYR A 28 -25.03 27.06 -0.29
C TYR A 28 -25.16 28.37 -1.08
N SER A 29 -26.14 29.20 -0.72
CA SER A 29 -26.36 30.50 -1.36
C SER A 29 -25.14 31.40 -1.21
N GLU A 30 -24.72 32.05 -2.30
CA GLU A 30 -23.58 32.96 -2.37
C GLU A 30 -23.58 34.02 -1.26
N LYS A 31 -24.76 34.60 -0.98
CA LYS A 31 -24.94 35.62 0.05
C LYS A 31 -24.57 35.12 1.46
N THR A 32 -24.74 33.82 1.69
CA THR A 32 -24.49 33.18 3.00
C THR A 32 -23.22 32.33 3.01
N ALA A 33 -22.60 32.11 1.85
CA ALA A 33 -21.50 31.16 1.67
C ALA A 33 -20.28 31.51 2.54
N LYS A 34 -20.02 32.80 2.79
CA LYS A 34 -18.95 33.24 3.69
C LYS A 34 -19.16 32.78 5.14
N ILE A 35 -20.37 32.96 5.66
CA ILE A 35 -20.71 32.58 7.04
C ILE A 35 -20.80 31.06 7.15
N LYS A 36 -21.48 30.42 6.19
CA LYS A 36 -21.65 28.96 6.16
C LYS A 36 -20.33 28.23 5.95
N GLY A 37 -19.46 28.72 5.07
CA GLY A 37 -18.13 28.15 4.86
C GLY A 37 -17.29 28.15 6.14
N SER A 38 -17.31 29.26 6.90
CA SER A 38 -16.60 29.33 8.18
C SER A 38 -17.19 28.40 9.25
N GLN A 39 -18.52 28.24 9.29
CA GLN A 39 -19.19 27.28 10.19
C GLN A 39 -18.81 25.83 9.82
N LEU A 40 -18.93 25.47 8.54
CA LEU A 40 -18.63 24.13 8.03
C LEU A 40 -17.17 23.73 8.22
N ALA A 41 -16.22 24.67 8.08
CA ALA A 41 -14.81 24.42 8.37
C ALA A 41 -14.53 24.10 9.87
N LYS A 42 -15.43 24.51 10.76
CA LYS A 42 -15.33 24.25 12.21
C LYS A 42 -16.18 23.05 12.67
N ASP A 43 -17.08 22.57 11.82
CA ASP A 43 -17.95 21.46 12.14
C ASP A 43 -17.16 20.16 12.37
N LYS A 44 -17.44 19.50 13.50
CA LYS A 44 -16.78 18.23 13.90
C LYS A 44 -16.94 17.15 12.83
N ASP A 45 -18.14 17.02 12.24
CA ASP A 45 -18.41 16.02 11.22
C ASP A 45 -17.58 16.23 9.94
N VAL A 46 -17.36 17.50 9.55
CA VAL A 46 -16.63 17.87 8.32
C VAL A 46 -15.14 17.57 8.51
N ARG A 47 -14.58 17.98 9.66
CA ARG A 47 -13.17 17.67 10.01
C ARG A 47 -12.92 16.18 10.10
N ALA A 48 -13.77 15.45 10.83
CA ALA A 48 -13.65 13.99 10.95
C ALA A 48 -13.81 13.26 9.60
N TYR A 49 -14.45 13.87 8.60
CA TYR A 49 -14.49 13.34 7.24
C TYR A 49 -13.21 13.66 6.47
N MET A 50 -12.72 14.90 6.54
CA MET A 50 -11.44 15.30 5.91
C MET A 50 -10.27 14.48 6.45
N GLU A 51 -10.21 14.27 7.77
CA GLU A 51 -9.21 13.41 8.43
C GLU A 51 -9.29 11.99 7.89
N ARG A 52 -10.48 11.36 7.88
CA ARG A 52 -10.65 10.01 7.33
C ARG A 52 -10.25 9.90 5.86
N VAL A 53 -10.62 10.89 5.03
CA VAL A 53 -10.26 10.89 3.61
C VAL A 53 -8.75 11.06 3.42
N THR A 54 -8.11 11.91 4.23
CA THR A 54 -6.65 12.09 4.22
C THR A 54 -5.94 10.82 4.65
N SER A 55 -6.38 10.18 5.75
CA SER A 55 -5.81 8.92 6.24
C SER A 55 -6.02 7.72 5.31
N ILE A 56 -7.02 7.76 4.42
CA ILE A 56 -7.23 6.73 3.39
C ILE A 56 -6.37 7.04 2.14
N SER A 57 -6.21 8.32 1.81
CA SER A 57 -5.38 8.80 0.70
C SER A 57 -3.89 8.65 0.96
N GLU A 58 -3.47 8.67 2.23
CA GLU A 58 -2.10 8.38 2.65
C GLU A 58 -1.97 6.88 2.95
N PRO A 59 -1.00 6.15 2.36
CA PRO A 59 -0.64 4.84 2.86
C PRO A 59 0.03 5.01 4.23
N ALA A 60 -0.74 4.82 5.31
CA ALA A 60 -0.34 4.62 6.71
C ALA A 60 0.72 5.56 7.33
N PRO A 61 0.34 6.46 8.27
CA PRO A 61 1.29 7.15 9.12
C PRO A 61 1.61 6.30 10.37
N VAL A 62 2.90 6.01 10.56
CA VAL A 62 3.45 5.52 11.83
C VAL A 62 3.42 6.70 12.80
N GLU A 63 2.63 6.59 13.87
CA GLU A 63 2.58 7.62 14.91
C GLU A 63 3.88 7.65 15.72
N GLU A 64 4.54 8.81 15.80
CA GLU A 64 4.79 9.42 17.11
C GLU A 64 5.09 10.93 17.03
N ARG A 65 4.33 11.68 17.85
CA ARG A 65 4.69 12.87 18.63
C ARG A 65 5.43 14.06 18.00
N ALA A 66 4.70 15.18 18.03
CA ALA A 66 5.11 16.49 18.56
C ALA A 66 6.25 17.27 17.88
N GLN A 67 5.87 18.48 17.41
CA GLN A 67 6.74 19.62 17.06
C GLN A 67 7.64 19.35 15.84
N GLU A 68 7.60 20.12 14.76
CA GLU A 68 7.90 21.54 14.68
C GLU A 68 7.65 21.97 13.22
N LYS A 69 7.19 23.22 13.02
CA LYS A 69 7.21 23.85 11.70
C LYS A 69 8.66 23.88 11.21
N ARG A 70 8.97 23.19 10.11
CA ARG A 70 10.16 23.52 9.31
C ARG A 70 9.73 23.75 7.87
N GLU A 71 9.81 25.01 7.50
CA GLU A 71 9.91 25.47 6.13
C GLU A 71 10.99 24.63 5.44
N VAL A 72 10.61 23.94 4.37
CA VAL A 72 11.56 23.18 3.57
C VAL A 72 12.29 24.19 2.71
N GLU A 73 13.31 24.81 3.28
CA GLU A 73 14.40 25.36 2.48
C GLU A 73 14.98 24.23 1.63
N PRO A 74 15.42 24.49 0.38
CA PRO A 74 16.07 23.48 -0.44
C PRO A 74 17.38 23.11 0.24
N GLN A 75 17.34 22.05 1.04
CA GLN A 75 18.53 21.53 1.70
C GLN A 75 19.43 21.01 0.59
N LEU A 76 20.56 21.69 0.41
CA LEU A 76 21.64 21.30 -0.47
C LEU A 76 22.06 19.87 -0.07
N GLU A 77 21.55 18.87 -0.80
CA GLU A 77 21.78 17.46 -0.51
C GLU A 77 23.28 17.20 -0.55
N LYS A 78 23.86 16.94 0.63
CA LYS A 78 25.25 16.48 0.72
C LYS A 78 25.34 15.19 -0.11
N PRO A 79 26.38 15.00 -0.93
CA PRO A 79 26.49 13.81 -1.75
C PRO A 79 26.51 12.59 -0.83
N VAL A 80 25.44 11.80 -0.91
CA VAL A 80 25.33 10.55 -0.17
C VAL A 80 26.44 9.64 -0.68
N ARG A 81 27.39 9.30 0.20
CA ARG A 81 28.40 8.29 -0.08
C ARG A 81 27.78 6.95 0.26
N TYR A 82 27.71 6.07 -0.73
CA TYR A 82 27.22 4.71 -0.55
C TYR A 82 28.40 3.81 -0.19
N GLU A 83 28.23 3.01 0.85
CA GLU A 83 29.21 2.01 1.26
C GLU A 83 29.07 0.72 0.46
N ASP A 84 27.83 0.36 0.07
CA ASP A 84 27.52 -0.83 -0.71
C ASP A 84 27.18 -0.48 -2.17
N PRO A 85 27.95 -0.99 -3.16
CA PRO A 85 27.64 -0.85 -4.58
C PRO A 85 26.25 -1.37 -5.00
N ILE A 86 25.70 -2.36 -4.29
CA ILE A 86 24.36 -2.90 -4.58
C ILE A 86 23.28 -1.86 -4.27
N GLU A 87 23.45 -1.06 -3.22
CA GLU A 87 22.52 0.02 -2.87
C GLU A 87 22.51 1.12 -3.92
N VAL A 88 23.69 1.48 -4.45
CA VAL A 88 23.82 2.41 -5.58
C VAL A 88 23.02 1.88 -6.77
N MET A 89 23.19 0.59 -7.10
CA MET A 89 22.53 -0.04 -8.24
C MET A 89 21.00 -0.06 -8.06
N LYS A 90 20.49 -0.36 -6.86
CA LYS A 90 19.05 -0.31 -6.53
C LYS A 90 18.48 1.10 -6.71
N LYS A 91 19.22 2.11 -6.25
CA LYS A 91 18.77 3.50 -6.36
C LYS A 91 18.76 3.96 -7.81
N ILE A 92 19.82 3.69 -8.57
CA ILE A 92 19.86 3.98 -10.02
C ILE A 92 18.69 3.30 -10.74
N MET A 93 18.41 2.03 -10.42
CA MET A 93 17.28 1.31 -10.98
C MET A 93 15.97 2.05 -10.73
N ASN A 94 15.70 2.47 -9.48
CA ASN A 94 14.44 3.12 -9.08
C ASN A 94 14.30 4.56 -9.59
N ASP A 95 15.35 5.37 -9.48
CA ASP A 95 15.30 6.79 -9.86
C ASP A 95 15.17 6.96 -11.38
N ASN A 96 15.68 6.01 -12.16
CA ASN A 96 15.69 6.08 -13.62
C ASN A 96 14.56 5.29 -14.30
N ILE A 97 13.58 4.75 -13.55
CA ILE A 97 12.47 3.97 -14.16
C ILE A 97 11.74 4.78 -15.24
N LEU A 98 11.53 6.07 -15.00
CA LEU A 98 10.80 6.96 -15.92
C LEU A 98 11.73 7.83 -16.76
N LEU A 99 12.94 8.13 -16.27
CA LEU A 99 13.85 9.10 -16.88
C LEU A 99 14.74 8.45 -17.95
N ASP A 100 15.38 7.33 -17.60
CA ASP A 100 16.19 6.53 -18.52
C ASP A 100 15.97 5.03 -18.27
N PRO A 101 14.95 4.45 -18.91
CA PRO A 101 14.62 3.04 -18.75
C PRO A 101 15.77 2.11 -19.12
N LYS A 102 16.68 2.49 -20.02
CA LYS A 102 17.80 1.63 -20.43
C LYS A 102 18.81 1.51 -19.30
N LEU A 103 19.15 2.63 -18.66
CA LEU A 103 20.04 2.65 -17.51
C LEU A 103 19.44 1.87 -16.33
N SER A 104 18.13 2.02 -16.10
CA SER A 104 17.39 1.25 -15.10
C SER A 104 17.45 -0.26 -15.35
N LEU A 105 17.23 -0.69 -16.60
CA LEU A 105 17.31 -2.11 -16.99
C LEU A 105 18.73 -2.67 -16.86
N GLU A 106 19.76 -1.89 -17.19
CA GLU A 106 21.15 -2.32 -17.04
C GLU A 106 21.53 -2.51 -15.57
N ALA A 107 21.12 -1.57 -14.71
CA ALA A 107 21.27 -1.67 -13.27
C ALA A 107 20.54 -2.91 -12.72
N ALA A 108 19.30 -3.15 -13.16
CA ALA A 108 18.52 -4.33 -12.80
C ALA A 108 19.19 -5.64 -13.25
N ALA A 109 19.71 -5.69 -14.48
CA ALA A 109 20.41 -6.87 -15.02
C ALA A 109 21.67 -7.20 -14.22
N LYS A 110 22.45 -6.19 -13.82
CA LYS A 110 23.63 -6.35 -12.96
C LYS A 110 23.28 -6.77 -11.53
N LEU A 111 22.11 -6.36 -11.04
CA LEU A 111 21.61 -6.72 -9.71
C LEU A 111 20.97 -8.11 -9.65
N ALA A 112 20.40 -8.60 -10.77
CA ALA A 112 19.73 -9.88 -10.87
C ALA A 112 20.51 -11.09 -10.30
N PRO A 113 21.81 -11.31 -10.57
CA PRO A 113 22.53 -12.48 -10.03
C PRO A 113 22.72 -12.45 -8.52
N TYR A 114 22.63 -11.27 -7.89
CA TYR A 114 22.83 -11.10 -6.45
C TYR A 114 21.51 -11.16 -5.67
N VAL A 115 20.39 -10.77 -6.29
CA VAL A 115 19.07 -10.72 -5.64
C VAL A 115 18.20 -11.91 -6.01
N CYS A 116 18.25 -12.36 -7.26
CA CYS A 116 17.60 -13.59 -7.68
C CYS A 116 18.57 -14.74 -7.40
N GLN A 117 18.43 -15.40 -6.26
CA GLN A 117 19.11 -16.67 -6.00
C GLN A 117 18.96 -17.55 -7.24
N LYS A 118 20.08 -18.08 -7.77
CA LYS A 118 20.06 -19.02 -8.89
C LYS A 118 18.98 -20.05 -8.62
N ILE A 119 17.90 -19.99 -9.40
CA ILE A 119 16.93 -21.07 -9.50
C ILE A 119 17.69 -22.19 -10.21
N ALA A 120 18.56 -22.88 -9.49
CA ALA A 120 19.02 -24.18 -9.92
C ALA A 120 17.73 -25.00 -10.03
N GLU A 121 17.44 -25.54 -11.21
CA GLU A 121 16.40 -26.55 -11.38
C GLU A 121 16.49 -27.50 -10.18
N PRO A 122 15.39 -27.76 -9.45
CA PRO A 122 15.42 -28.68 -8.33
C PRO A 122 15.96 -30.01 -8.84
N GLY A 123 17.24 -30.28 -8.59
CA GLY A 123 17.94 -31.43 -9.16
C GLY A 123 17.17 -32.71 -8.81
N LYS A 124 17.35 -33.77 -9.60
CA LYS A 124 16.59 -35.06 -9.57
C LYS A 124 16.20 -35.61 -8.17
N LYS A 125 16.85 -35.20 -7.08
CA LYS A 125 16.47 -35.48 -5.68
C LYS A 125 15.21 -34.75 -5.20
N ALA A 126 15.03 -33.47 -5.53
CA ALA A 126 13.86 -32.69 -5.10
C ALA A 126 12.58 -33.12 -5.84
N ALA A 127 12.68 -33.41 -7.15
CA ALA A 127 11.57 -34.01 -7.91
C ALA A 127 11.11 -35.38 -7.37
N LYS A 128 12.06 -36.22 -6.92
CA LYS A 128 11.75 -37.50 -6.27
C LYS A 128 11.05 -37.33 -4.92
N ASN A 129 11.45 -36.33 -4.12
CA ASN A 129 10.80 -36.03 -2.85
C ASN A 129 9.37 -35.50 -3.04
N GLU A 130 9.12 -34.70 -4.08
CA GLU A 130 7.77 -34.22 -4.39
C GLU A 130 6.87 -35.35 -4.92
N ALA A 131 7.40 -36.24 -5.77
CA ALA A 131 6.69 -37.42 -6.24
C ALA A 131 6.36 -38.40 -5.10
N ALA A 132 7.29 -38.60 -4.16
CA ALA A 132 7.05 -39.42 -2.98
C ALA A 132 5.93 -38.84 -2.09
N LYS A 133 5.92 -37.53 -1.85
CA LYS A 133 4.83 -36.87 -1.09
C LYS A 133 3.46 -37.02 -1.77
N ARG A 134 3.41 -36.98 -3.11
CA ARG A 134 2.16 -37.22 -3.86
C ARG A 134 1.70 -38.68 -3.82
N ALA A 135 2.60 -39.64 -3.63
CA ALA A 135 2.28 -41.07 -3.54
C ALA A 135 1.73 -41.49 -2.16
N VAL A 136 2.06 -40.75 -1.09
CA VAL A 136 1.58 -41.05 0.28
C VAL A 136 0.05 -40.99 0.41
N GLY A 137 -0.66 -40.25 -0.46
CA GLY A 137 -2.13 -40.20 -0.48
C GLY A 137 -2.83 -41.32 -1.26
N LYS A 138 -2.11 -42.12 -2.06
CA LYS A 138 -2.71 -43.15 -2.94
C LYS A 138 -2.72 -44.56 -2.36
N PHE A 139 -2.03 -44.77 -1.23
CA PHE A 139 -1.96 -46.07 -0.53
C PHE A 139 -2.37 -45.98 0.94
N GLY A 140 -3.28 -45.05 1.27
CA GLY A 140 -3.91 -45.04 2.60
C GLY A 140 -4.57 -46.39 2.87
N SER A 141 -4.26 -47.00 4.01
CA SER A 141 -4.74 -48.33 4.40
C SER A 141 -6.26 -48.41 4.30
N MET A 142 -6.76 -49.32 3.46
CA MET A 142 -8.19 -49.61 3.34
C MET A 142 -8.73 -50.08 4.70
N ALA A 143 -9.83 -49.48 5.15
CA ALA A 143 -10.42 -49.82 6.45
C ALA A 143 -10.71 -51.34 6.52
N PRO A 144 -10.38 -52.00 7.65
CA PRO A 144 -10.53 -53.46 7.76
C PRO A 144 -12.01 -53.85 7.63
N PRO A 145 -12.33 -54.95 6.93
CA PRO A 145 -13.71 -55.37 6.72
C PRO A 145 -14.36 -55.77 8.05
N LYS A 146 -15.59 -55.29 8.27
CA LYS A 146 -16.38 -55.60 9.46
C LYS A 146 -16.91 -57.02 9.38
N LEU A 147 -16.50 -57.88 10.31
CA LEU A 147 -17.06 -59.21 10.51
C LEU A 147 -18.46 -59.09 11.14
N VAL A 148 -19.48 -59.53 10.43
CA VAL A 148 -20.85 -59.66 10.95
C VAL A 148 -21.05 -61.12 11.35
N VAL A 149 -21.16 -61.40 12.65
CA VAL A 149 -21.47 -62.75 13.16
C VAL A 149 -22.97 -62.82 13.43
N ASN A 150 -23.70 -63.58 12.62
CA ASN A 150 -25.11 -63.86 12.84
C ASN A 150 -25.27 -65.18 13.61
N ASN A 151 -25.45 -65.10 14.92
CA ASN A 151 -25.88 -66.25 15.70
C ASN A 151 -27.41 -66.26 15.77
N LYS A 152 -28.03 -67.17 15.02
CA LYS A 152 -29.40 -67.65 15.29
C LYS A 152 -29.26 -68.92 16.14
N GLY A 153 -29.99 -68.93 17.26
CA GLY A 153 -30.02 -70.02 18.24
C GLY A 153 -30.81 -71.23 17.78
#